data_AF-A0A7K4CU90-F1
#
_entry.id   AF-A0A7K4CU90-F1
#
_cell.length_a   1.000
_cell.length_b   1.000
_cell.length_c   1.000
_cell.angle_alpha   90.00
_cell.angle_beta   90.00
_cell.angle_gamma   90.00
#
_symmetry.space_group_name_H-M   'P 1'
#
loop_
_entity.id
_entity.type
_entity.pdbx_description
1 polymer ?
#
loop_
_entity_poly.entity_id
_entity_poly.type
_entity_poly.pdbx_seq_one_letter_code
_entity_poly.pdbx_strand_id
1 'polypeptide(L)'
;MTGDPFDDDLPPSPRDEATRTRLDHDAYLKAVNNPTRRRLLEIVSKNELGKDVAAQQLVQEGLLHEPGQLQYHLDVLLKAKCIELVPGQAGQVLIRITQGGRVVEYMEK
;
A
#
# COMPACT_ATOMS: atom_id res chain seq x y z
N MET A 1 -40.48 24.04 6.09
CA MET A 1 -39.22 23.35 6.42
C MET A 1 -38.63 22.86 5.11
N THR A 2 -37.94 23.75 4.41
CA THR A 2 -37.21 23.45 3.17
C THR A 2 -35.77 23.20 3.58
N GLY A 3 -35.34 21.93 3.56
CA GLY A 3 -33.92 21.61 3.65
C GLY A 3 -33.26 21.98 2.32
N ASP A 4 -32.21 22.79 2.38
CA ASP A 4 -31.44 23.19 1.21
C ASP A 4 -30.73 21.96 0.59
N PRO A 5 -30.88 21.71 -0.73
CA PRO A 5 -30.32 20.54 -1.40
C PRO A 5 -28.88 20.72 -1.90
N PHE A 6 -28.08 21.63 -1.30
CA PHE A 6 -26.80 22.09 -1.87
C PHE A 6 -25.56 21.90 -0.98
N ASP A 7 -25.64 21.18 0.15
CA ASP A 7 -24.51 21.06 1.08
C ASP A 7 -23.49 19.94 0.77
N ASP A 8 -23.73 19.08 -0.22
CA ASP A 8 -22.85 17.91 -0.48
C ASP A 8 -21.68 18.16 -1.46
N ASP A 9 -21.52 19.36 -2.03
CA ASP A 9 -20.50 19.64 -3.07
C ASP A 9 -19.56 20.82 -2.73
N LEU A 10 -19.41 21.14 -1.43
CA LEU A 10 -18.39 22.11 -1.01
C LEU A 10 -16.99 21.44 -1.07
N PRO A 11 -16.02 22.01 -1.81
CA PRO A 11 -14.66 21.47 -1.81
C PRO A 11 -14.08 21.50 -0.39
N PRO A 12 -13.25 20.50 -0.01
CA PRO A 12 -12.68 20.44 1.32
C PRO A 12 -11.90 21.71 1.63
N SER A 13 -11.94 22.19 2.88
CA SER A 13 -11.21 23.39 3.25
C SER A 13 -9.69 23.16 3.11
N PRO A 14 -8.89 24.21 2.83
CA PRO A 14 -7.42 24.08 2.72
C PRO A 14 -6.76 23.47 3.97
N ARG A 15 -7.38 23.62 5.14
CA ARG A 15 -6.92 23.03 6.40
C ARG A 15 -7.17 21.53 6.46
N ASP A 16 -8.29 21.09 5.92
CA ASP A 16 -8.64 19.66 5.81
C ASP A 16 -7.72 18.96 4.81
N GLU A 17 -7.43 19.64 3.68
CA GLU A 17 -6.50 19.16 2.67
C GLU A 17 -5.08 18.97 3.22
N ALA A 18 -4.51 19.99 3.87
CA ALA A 18 -3.17 19.90 4.46
C ALA A 18 -3.07 18.82 5.55
N THR A 19 -4.14 18.62 6.32
CA THR A 19 -4.21 17.55 7.33
C THR A 19 -4.25 16.17 6.66
N ARG A 20 -5.03 16.01 5.59
CA ARG A 20 -5.08 14.80 4.77
C ARG A 20 -3.72 14.46 4.16
N THR A 21 -3.04 15.45 3.58
CA THR A 21 -1.70 15.27 3.01
C THR A 21 -0.69 14.79 4.05
N ARG A 22 -0.74 15.34 5.28
CA ARG A 22 0.13 14.88 6.38
C ARG A 22 -0.17 13.45 6.81
N LEU A 23 -1.45 13.10 6.96
CA LEU A 23 -1.85 11.74 7.35
C LEU A 23 -1.46 10.71 6.29
N ASP A 24 -1.63 11.03 5.00
CA ASP A 24 -1.22 10.17 3.89
C ASP A 24 0.31 10.01 3.87
N HIS A 25 1.07 11.09 4.13
CA HIS A 25 2.53 11.04 4.22
C HIS A 25 3.02 10.19 5.42
N ASP A 26 2.44 10.35 6.60
CA ASP A 26 2.79 9.56 7.78
C ASP A 26 2.47 8.07 7.58
N ALA A 27 1.33 7.77 6.94
CA ALA A 27 0.95 6.40 6.59
C ALA A 27 1.96 5.79 5.60
N TYR A 28 2.37 6.54 4.59
CA TYR A 28 3.43 6.14 3.65
C TYR A 28 4.75 5.87 4.37
N LEU A 29 5.25 6.79 5.19
CA LEU A 29 6.50 6.63 5.93
C LEU A 29 6.47 5.39 6.83
N LYS A 30 5.36 5.16 7.54
CA LYS A 30 5.17 3.95 8.36
C LYS A 30 5.17 2.69 7.50
N ALA A 31 4.58 2.74 6.31
CA ALA A 31 4.53 1.61 5.40
C ALA A 31 5.91 1.26 4.83
N VAL A 32 6.70 2.24 4.39
CA VAL A 32 8.03 1.97 3.79
C VAL A 32 9.14 1.80 4.84
N ASN A 33 8.97 2.28 6.08
CA ASN A 33 9.96 2.08 7.14
C ASN A 33 9.88 0.68 7.80
N ASN A 34 9.84 -0.37 6.98
CA ASN A 34 9.92 -1.76 7.43
C ASN A 34 10.58 -2.62 6.34
N PRO A 35 11.57 -3.45 6.70
CA PRO A 35 12.37 -4.19 5.72
C PRO A 35 11.52 -5.18 4.92
N THR A 36 10.60 -5.90 5.56
CA THR A 36 9.69 -6.84 4.88
C THR A 36 8.81 -6.13 3.86
N ARG A 37 8.24 -4.96 4.22
CA ARG A 37 7.39 -4.18 3.31
C ARG A 37 8.17 -3.57 2.15
N ARG A 38 9.37 -3.03 2.40
CA ARG A 38 10.27 -2.55 1.33
C ARG A 38 10.60 -3.68 0.37
N ARG A 39 10.99 -4.83 0.89
CA ARG A 39 11.32 -5.98 0.07
C ARG A 39 10.12 -6.47 -0.74
N LEU A 40 8.94 -6.50 -0.15
CA LEU A 40 7.71 -6.83 -0.87
C LEU A 40 7.47 -5.86 -2.04
N LEU A 41 7.59 -4.54 -1.79
CA LEU A 41 7.47 -3.52 -2.83
C LEU A 41 8.52 -3.68 -3.94
N GLU A 42 9.78 -4.00 -3.60
CA GLU A 42 10.83 -4.30 -4.58
C GLU A 42 10.47 -5.51 -5.45
N ILE A 43 9.97 -6.58 -4.85
CA ILE A 43 9.57 -7.80 -5.55
C ILE A 43 8.43 -7.49 -6.55
N VAL A 44 7.38 -6.80 -6.09
CA VAL A 44 6.21 -6.48 -6.93
C VAL A 44 6.42 -5.29 -7.87
N SER A 45 7.54 -4.57 -7.74
CA SER A 45 7.90 -3.47 -8.65
C SER A 45 8.20 -3.94 -10.06
N LYS A 46 8.68 -5.19 -10.20
CA LYS A 46 9.08 -5.77 -11.48
C LYS A 46 7.89 -6.32 -12.24
N ASN A 47 7.00 -7.04 -11.56
CA ASN A 47 5.79 -7.64 -12.10
C ASN A 47 4.77 -7.86 -10.98
N GLU A 48 3.51 -8.05 -11.35
CA GLU A 48 2.47 -8.52 -10.43
C GLU A 48 2.84 -9.89 -9.86
N LEU A 49 2.57 -10.10 -8.58
CA LEU A 49 2.92 -11.35 -7.89
C LEU A 49 1.75 -11.92 -7.11
N GLY A 50 1.55 -13.23 -7.18
CA GLY A 50 0.56 -13.91 -6.34
C GLY A 50 0.94 -13.84 -4.85
N LYS A 51 -0.07 -13.72 -3.98
CA LYS A 51 0.14 -13.65 -2.52
C LYS A 51 0.96 -14.82 -1.97
N ASP A 52 0.65 -16.04 -2.43
CA ASP A 52 1.34 -17.25 -1.94
C ASP A 52 2.82 -17.24 -2.31
N VAL A 53 3.14 -16.81 -3.53
CA VAL A 53 4.53 -16.71 -4.01
C VAL A 53 5.29 -15.64 -3.24
N ALA A 54 4.67 -14.48 -3.01
CA ALA A 54 5.26 -13.41 -2.20
C ALA A 54 5.53 -13.86 -0.76
N ALA A 55 4.59 -14.58 -0.14
CA ALA A 55 4.75 -15.09 1.21
C ALA A 55 5.90 -16.09 1.31
N GLN A 56 5.95 -17.06 0.39
CA GLN A 56 7.02 -18.07 0.34
C GLN A 56 8.38 -17.44 0.15
N GLN A 57 8.51 -16.48 -0.78
CA GLN A 57 9.77 -15.80 -1.03
C GLN A 57 10.25 -15.02 0.21
N LEU A 58 9.37 -14.30 0.89
CA LEU A 58 9.73 -13.55 2.11
C LEU A 58 10.09 -14.48 3.29
N VAL A 59 9.47 -15.66 3.39
CA VAL A 59 9.86 -16.68 4.37
C VAL A 59 11.25 -17.24 4.04
N GLN A 60 11.52 -17.54 2.77
CA GLN A 60 12.85 -18.02 2.33
C GLN A 60 13.95 -16.99 2.56
N GLU A 61 13.63 -15.70 2.42
CA GLU A 61 14.54 -14.58 2.70
C GLU A 61 14.64 -14.26 4.22
N GLY A 62 13.91 -14.98 5.08
CA GLY A 62 13.95 -14.79 6.55
C GLY A 62 13.25 -13.51 7.04
N LEU A 63 12.43 -12.87 6.19
CA LEU A 63 11.70 -11.64 6.51
C LEU A 63 10.30 -11.89 7.10
N LEU A 64 9.81 -13.12 6.98
CA LEU A 64 8.61 -13.63 7.64
C LEU A 64 8.94 -14.96 8.32
N HIS A 65 8.33 -15.24 9.47
CA HIS A 65 8.42 -16.55 10.11
C HIS A 65 7.46 -17.56 9.48
N GLU A 66 6.29 -17.10 9.05
CA GLU A 66 5.26 -17.94 8.42
C GLU A 66 4.46 -17.17 7.38
N PRO A 67 3.85 -17.85 6.38
CA PRO A 67 3.10 -17.20 5.32
C PRO A 67 1.91 -16.35 5.79
N GLY A 68 1.29 -16.72 6.92
CA GLY A 68 0.14 -16.01 7.49
C GLY A 68 0.44 -14.57 7.91
N GLN A 69 1.71 -14.25 8.16
CA GLN A 69 2.14 -12.90 8.54
C GLN A 69 2.05 -11.91 7.37
N LEU A 70 2.04 -12.38 6.11
CA LEU A 70 2.00 -11.52 4.93
C LEU A 70 0.79 -10.58 4.95
N GLN A 71 -0.38 -11.06 5.41
CA GLN A 71 -1.61 -10.27 5.37
C GLN A 71 -1.50 -8.96 6.16
N TYR A 72 -0.82 -8.96 7.31
CA TYR A 72 -0.57 -7.75 8.08
C TYR A 72 0.25 -6.71 7.29
N HIS A 73 1.28 -7.16 6.57
CA HIS A 73 2.10 -6.27 5.74
C HIS A 73 1.30 -5.72 4.55
N LEU A 74 0.45 -6.55 3.92
CA LEU A 74 -0.44 -6.12 2.84
C LEU A 74 -1.45 -5.07 3.32
N ASP A 75 -2.07 -5.27 4.48
CA ASP A 75 -3.06 -4.32 5.03
C ASP A 75 -2.45 -2.94 5.26
N VAL A 76 -1.21 -2.89 5.77
CA VAL A 76 -0.49 -1.62 5.97
C VAL A 76 -0.19 -0.95 4.63
N LEU A 77 0.28 -1.71 3.64
CA LEU A 77 0.60 -1.18 2.31
C LEU A 77 -0.64 -0.74 1.53
N LEU A 78 -1.77 -1.44 1.67
CA LEU A 78 -3.06 -1.06 1.09
C LEU A 78 -3.57 0.25 1.69
N LYS A 79 -3.52 0.38 3.03
CA LYS A 79 -3.92 1.63 3.72
C LYS A 79 -3.05 2.81 3.30
N ALA A 80 -1.76 2.58 3.08
CA ALA A 80 -0.82 3.59 2.58
C ALA A 80 -0.93 3.82 1.05
N LYS A 81 -1.86 3.15 0.37
CA LYS A 81 -2.07 3.22 -1.09
C LYS A 81 -0.81 2.86 -1.89
N CYS A 82 0.08 2.03 -1.33
CA CYS A 82 1.31 1.59 -1.99
C CYS A 82 1.09 0.41 -2.95
N ILE A 83 0.10 -0.42 -2.66
CA ILE A 83 -0.26 -1.57 -3.47
C ILE A 83 -1.77 -1.61 -3.70
N GLU A 84 -2.16 -2.38 -4.69
CA GLU A 84 -3.54 -2.82 -4.91
C GLU A 84 -3.57 -4.34 -5.09
N LEU A 85 -4.73 -4.94 -4.78
CA LEU A 85 -4.98 -6.36 -5.02
C LEU A 85 -5.86 -6.48 -6.25
N VAL A 86 -5.38 -7.18 -7.27
CA VAL A 86 -6.07 -7.36 -8.53
C VAL A 86 -6.39 -8.84 -8.77
N PRO A 87 -7.52 -9.16 -9.43
CA PRO A 87 -7.82 -10.53 -9.79
C PRO A 87 -6.83 -11.03 -10.86
N GLY A 88 -6.24 -12.18 -10.61
CA GLY A 88 -5.40 -12.93 -11.53
C GLY A 88 -6.17 -14.01 -12.28
N GLN A 89 -5.43 -14.80 -13.06
CA GLN A 89 -5.99 -15.97 -13.73
C GLN A 89 -6.43 -17.02 -12.72
N ALA A 90 -7.44 -17.81 -13.08
CA ALA A 90 -7.94 -18.93 -12.27
C ALA A 90 -8.35 -18.57 -10.83
N GLY A 91 -8.81 -17.34 -10.59
CA GLY A 91 -9.28 -16.90 -9.27
C GLY A 91 -8.18 -16.53 -8.28
N GLN A 92 -6.92 -16.43 -8.74
CA GLN A 92 -5.81 -15.98 -7.90
C GLN A 92 -5.93 -14.49 -7.59
N VAL A 93 -5.35 -14.04 -6.48
CA VAL A 93 -5.22 -12.62 -6.15
C VAL A 93 -3.76 -12.21 -6.32
N LEU A 94 -3.52 -11.25 -7.20
CA LEU A 94 -2.22 -10.69 -7.48
C LEU A 94 -2.02 -9.38 -6.72
N ILE A 95 -0.79 -9.14 -6.31
CA ILE A 95 -0.33 -7.90 -5.70
C ILE A 95 0.28 -7.05 -6.81
N ARG A 96 -0.23 -5.83 -6.99
CA ARG A 96 0.30 -4.86 -7.93
C ARG A 96 0.75 -3.61 -7.20
N ILE A 97 1.89 -3.06 -7.60
CA ILE A 97 2.39 -1.79 -7.07
C ILE A 97 1.62 -0.60 -7.69
N THR A 98 1.24 0.38 -6.87
CA THR A 98 0.67 1.64 -7.36
C THR A 98 1.78 2.66 -7.66
N GLN A 99 1.44 3.81 -8.24
CA GLN A 99 2.39 4.92 -8.35
C GLN A 99 2.91 5.39 -6.98
N GLY A 100 2.08 5.37 -5.94
CA GLY A 100 2.47 5.77 -4.58
C GLY A 100 3.37 4.74 -3.88
N GLY A 101 3.31 3.47 -4.29
CA GLY A 101 4.17 2.43 -3.74
C GLY A 101 5.45 2.18 -4.50
N ARG A 102 5.62 2.77 -5.69
CA ARG A 102 6.92 2.83 -6.37
C ARG A 102 7.85 3.57 -5.44
N VAL A 103 8.62 2.80 -4.68
CA VAL A 103 9.68 3.31 -3.83
C VAL A 103 10.66 3.98 -4.78
N VAL A 104 10.58 5.30 -4.85
CA VAL A 104 11.67 6.08 -5.39
C VAL A 104 12.82 5.84 -4.42
N GLU A 105 13.94 5.31 -4.91
CA GLU A 105 15.20 5.30 -4.18
C GLU A 105 15.56 6.75 -3.83
N TYR A 106 15.04 7.26 -2.73
CA TYR A 106 15.56 8.43 -2.07
C TYR A 106 16.42 7.91 -0.94
N MET A 107 17.64 7.49 -1.26
CA MET A 107 18.84 7.56 -0.40
C MET A 107 19.99 6.77 -1.03
N GLU A 108 20.74 7.41 -1.93
CA GLU A 108 22.20 7.35 -1.86
C GLU A 108 22.73 8.79 -1.93
N LYS A 109 23.35 9.25 -0.84
CA LYS A 109 24.29 10.35 -0.81
C LYS A 109 25.60 9.79 -0.28
#